data_AF-A0A060ZAI2-F1
#
_entry.id   AF-A0A060ZAI2-F1
#
_cell.length_a   1.000
_cell.length_b   1.000
_cell.length_c   1.000
_cell.angle_alpha   90.00
_cell.angle_beta   90.00
_cell.angle_gamma   90.00
#
_symmetry.space_group_name_H-M   'P 1'
#
loop_
_entity.id
_entity.type
_entity.pdbx_description
1 polymer ?
#
loop_
_entity_poly.entity_id
_entity_poly.type
_entity_poly.pdbx_seq_one_letter_code
_entity_poly.pdbx_strand_id
1 'polypeptide(L)'
;MRKWASHDTINDWSEVCQVVVPTPFRQQVLSLAHDQAWSGHLGITKTYNRVLRHFFWPGLKSDVVQFCKTCHICQLTGKVNQTVPRAPLCPIPVVGEPFERVIIDCVGPLPKTRSGNQFLLTIMCSANNVQCYSTQRLFLSVLYRLRLW
;
A
#
# COMPACT_ATOMS: atom_id res chain seq x y z
N MET A 1 -29.34 -24.18 -21.06
CA MET A 1 -29.45 -22.81 -20.51
C MET A 1 -30.30 -22.86 -19.25
N ARG A 2 -30.01 -22.04 -18.25
CA ARG A 2 -30.74 -21.93 -16.98
C ARG A 2 -31.63 -20.69 -17.03
N LYS A 3 -32.90 -20.81 -16.66
CA LYS A 3 -33.77 -19.66 -16.42
C LYS A 3 -33.57 -19.17 -14.98
N TRP A 4 -33.41 -17.87 -14.81
CA TRP A 4 -33.19 -17.23 -13.52
C TRP A 4 -33.93 -15.90 -13.46
N ALA A 5 -34.59 -15.59 -12.35
CA ALA A 5 -35.17 -14.27 -12.10
C ALA A 5 -34.19 -13.47 -11.25
N SER A 6 -33.76 -12.29 -11.72
CA SER A 6 -32.91 -11.42 -10.90
C SER A 6 -33.74 -10.73 -9.83
N HIS A 7 -33.32 -10.83 -8.57
CA HIS A 7 -34.03 -10.23 -7.44
C HIS A 7 -33.84 -8.71 -7.30
N ASP A 8 -33.01 -8.10 -8.15
CA ASP A 8 -32.53 -6.71 -8.00
C ASP A 8 -33.40 -5.65 -8.69
N THR A 9 -34.42 -6.05 -9.46
CA THR A 9 -35.35 -5.12 -10.12
C THR A 9 -36.72 -5.20 -9.43
N ILE A 10 -36.99 -4.25 -8.55
CA ILE A 10 -38.23 -4.10 -7.77
C ILE A 10 -39.53 -4.11 -8.63
N ASN A 11 -39.45 -4.07 -9.97
CA ASN A 11 -40.61 -4.10 -10.87
C ASN A 11 -40.41 -4.87 -12.19
N ASP A 12 -39.37 -5.70 -12.36
CA ASP A 12 -39.17 -6.43 -13.62
C ASP A 12 -39.06 -7.93 -13.38
N TRP A 13 -40.11 -8.67 -13.74
CA TRP A 13 -40.19 -10.14 -13.69
C TRP A 13 -39.53 -10.80 -14.91
N SER A 14 -38.49 -10.17 -15.46
CA SER A 14 -37.85 -10.65 -16.67
C SER A 14 -37.06 -11.94 -16.41
N GLU A 15 -37.42 -13.00 -17.13
CA GLU A 15 -36.66 -14.26 -17.12
C GLU A 15 -35.30 -14.02 -17.79
N VAL A 16 -34.22 -14.15 -17.01
CA VAL A 16 -32.86 -14.11 -17.54
C VAL A 16 -32.42 -15.53 -17.88
N CYS A 17 -32.10 -15.75 -19.15
CA CYS A 17 -31.47 -16.99 -19.61
C CYS A 17 -29.95 -16.91 -19.42
N GLN A 18 -29.42 -17.73 -18.53
CA GLN A 18 -27.99 -17.89 -18.28
C GLN A 18 -27.44 -19.14 -19.00
N VAL A 19 -26.26 -19.02 -19.58
CA VAL A 19 -25.53 -20.17 -20.13
C VAL A 19 -24.84 -20.91 -18.99
N VAL A 20 -25.07 -22.21 -18.90
CA VAL A 20 -24.37 -23.06 -17.92
C VAL A 20 -23.01 -23.41 -18.51
N VAL A 21 -21.93 -23.00 -17.83
CA VAL A 21 -20.57 -23.07 -18.39
C VAL A 21 -19.88 -24.39 -18.00
N PRO A 22 -19.47 -25.22 -18.97
CA PRO A 22 -18.64 -26.40 -18.70
C PRO A 22 -17.30 -25.99 -18.11
N THR A 23 -16.73 -26.85 -17.27
CA THR A 23 -15.43 -26.63 -16.58
C THR A 23 -14.32 -26.04 -17.46
N PRO A 24 -14.02 -26.53 -18.68
CA PRO A 24 -12.91 -26.00 -19.49
C PRO A 24 -13.07 -24.52 -19.90
N PHE A 25 -14.29 -23.99 -19.94
CA PHE A 25 -14.55 -22.62 -20.39
C PHE A 25 -14.65 -21.60 -19.26
N ARG A 26 -14.69 -22.04 -18.00
CA ARG A 26 -14.88 -21.15 -16.84
C ARG A 26 -13.75 -20.13 -16.72
N GLN A 27 -12.51 -20.54 -16.95
CA GLN A 27 -11.35 -19.64 -16.88
C GLN A 27 -11.42 -18.53 -17.94
N GLN A 28 -11.86 -18.86 -19.16
CA GLN A 28 -12.03 -17.88 -20.24
C GLN A 28 -13.11 -16.85 -19.88
N VAL A 29 -14.23 -17.30 -19.31
CA VAL A 29 -15.32 -16.41 -18.86
C VAL A 29 -14.84 -15.48 -17.73
N LEU A 30 -14.07 -16.00 -16.77
CA LEU A 30 -13.51 -15.20 -15.68
C LEU A 30 -12.52 -14.14 -16.20
N SER A 31 -11.63 -14.53 -17.12
CA SER A 31 -10.68 -13.59 -17.74
C SER A 31 -11.39 -12.52 -18.56
N LEU A 32 -12.44 -12.88 -19.31
CA LEU A 32 -13.25 -11.91 -20.05
C LEU A 32 -13.95 -10.90 -19.12
N ALA A 33 -14.39 -11.35 -17.93
CA ALA A 33 -15.11 -10.51 -16.99
C ALA A 33 -14.20 -9.59 -16.15
N HIS A 34 -12.92 -9.98 -15.96
CA HIS A 34 -11.97 -9.32 -15.04
C HIS A 34 -10.78 -8.66 -15.74
N ASP A 35 -10.10 -9.37 -16.67
CA ASP A 35 -8.76 -8.99 -17.21
C ASP A 35 -8.81 -8.07 -18.43
N GLN A 36 -9.98 -7.90 -19.04
CA GLN A 36 -10.12 -7.04 -20.21
C GLN A 36 -9.89 -5.56 -19.86
N ALA A 37 -9.37 -4.79 -20.82
CA ALA A 37 -9.12 -3.36 -20.64
C ALA A 37 -10.38 -2.59 -20.20
N TRP A 38 -11.55 -2.96 -20.73
CA TRP A 38 -12.85 -2.37 -20.35
C TRP A 38 -13.42 -2.91 -19.03
N SER A 39 -12.94 -4.07 -18.55
CA SER A 39 -13.39 -4.61 -17.27
C SER A 39 -12.68 -4.01 -16.07
N GLY A 40 -11.53 -3.37 -16.28
CA GLY A 40 -10.86 -2.50 -15.30
C GLY A 40 -10.48 -3.19 -13.99
N HIS A 41 -10.28 -4.52 -14.00
CA HIS A 41 -9.91 -5.30 -12.80
C HIS A 41 -10.83 -5.03 -11.60
N LEU A 42 -12.13 -4.88 -11.85
CA LEU A 42 -13.08 -4.56 -10.79
C LEU A 42 -13.08 -5.62 -9.68
N GLY A 43 -13.37 -5.18 -8.46
CA GLY A 43 -13.41 -6.06 -7.30
C GLY A 43 -14.44 -7.20 -7.41
N ILE A 44 -14.31 -8.16 -6.51
CA ILE A 44 -15.05 -9.44 -6.48
C ILE A 44 -16.54 -9.27 -6.77
N THR A 45 -17.23 -8.39 -6.05
CA THR A 45 -18.69 -8.20 -6.18
C THR A 45 -19.10 -7.77 -7.59
N LYS A 46 -18.37 -6.84 -8.19
CA LYS A 46 -18.67 -6.33 -9.54
C LYS A 46 -18.39 -7.38 -10.60
N THR A 47 -17.27 -8.10 -10.47
CA THR A 47 -16.93 -9.21 -11.36
C THR A 47 -17.96 -10.33 -11.27
N TYR A 48 -18.37 -10.71 -10.06
CA TYR A 48 -19.42 -11.71 -9.82
C TYR A 48 -20.75 -11.33 -10.47
N ASN A 49 -21.22 -10.10 -10.22
CA ASN A 49 -22.48 -9.62 -10.81
C ASN A 49 -22.40 -9.53 -12.33
N ARG A 50 -21.24 -9.20 -12.91
CA ARG A 50 -21.04 -9.18 -14.36
C ARG A 50 -21.17 -10.58 -14.96
N VAL A 51 -20.51 -11.59 -14.37
CA VAL A 51 -20.59 -12.98 -14.85
C VAL A 51 -22.03 -13.50 -14.71
N LEU A 52 -22.67 -13.23 -13.57
CA LEU A 52 -24.05 -13.66 -13.30
C LEU A 52 -25.08 -13.13 -14.30
N ARG A 53 -24.84 -12.03 -15.01
CA ARG A 53 -25.81 -11.54 -16.00
C ARG A 53 -26.01 -12.50 -17.18
N HIS A 54 -25.00 -13.31 -17.51
CA HIS A 54 -25.01 -14.15 -18.71
C HIS A 54 -24.64 -15.61 -18.47
N PHE A 55 -23.90 -15.90 -17.39
CA PHE A 55 -23.31 -17.22 -17.15
C PHE A 55 -23.60 -17.73 -15.74
N PHE A 56 -23.64 -19.04 -15.61
CA PHE A 56 -23.79 -19.71 -14.32
C PHE A 56 -23.04 -21.04 -14.27
N TRP A 57 -22.52 -21.41 -13.10
CA TRP A 57 -22.09 -22.75 -12.76
C TRP A 57 -22.07 -22.93 -11.24
N PRO A 58 -22.16 -24.18 -10.73
CA PRO A 58 -21.96 -24.45 -9.30
C PRO A 58 -20.57 -23.99 -8.85
N GLY A 59 -20.50 -23.18 -7.80
CA GLY A 59 -19.23 -22.60 -7.32
C GLY A 59 -18.81 -21.30 -7.99
N LEU A 60 -19.65 -20.65 -8.82
CA LEU A 60 -19.30 -19.39 -9.48
C LEU A 60 -18.71 -18.33 -8.54
N LYS A 61 -19.33 -18.12 -7.36
CA LYS A 61 -18.86 -17.12 -6.40
C LYS A 61 -17.47 -17.44 -5.87
N SER A 62 -17.19 -18.70 -5.53
CA SER A 62 -15.87 -19.12 -5.05
C SER A 62 -14.81 -18.97 -6.13
N ASP A 63 -15.14 -19.34 -7.37
CA ASP A 63 -14.21 -19.24 -8.50
C ASP A 63 -13.87 -17.77 -8.81
N VAL A 64 -14.86 -16.86 -8.79
CA VAL A 64 -14.63 -15.43 -8.96
C VAL A 64 -13.76 -14.86 -7.85
N VAL A 65 -14.03 -15.23 -6.58
CA VAL A 65 -13.23 -14.80 -5.43
C VAL A 65 -11.78 -15.24 -5.61
N GLN A 66 -11.57 -16.52 -5.94
CA GLN A 66 -10.23 -17.07 -6.13
C GLN A 66 -9.50 -16.37 -7.27
N PHE A 67 -10.16 -16.20 -8.43
CA PHE A 67 -9.59 -15.55 -9.60
C PHE A 67 -9.14 -14.11 -9.33
N CYS A 68 -10.00 -13.31 -8.68
CA CYS A 68 -9.67 -11.93 -8.33
C CYS A 68 -8.53 -11.88 -7.30
N LYS A 69 -8.49 -12.82 -6.34
CA LYS A 69 -7.43 -12.89 -5.32
C LYS A 69 -6.08 -13.30 -5.91
N THR A 70 -6.06 -14.09 -6.99
CA THR A 70 -4.82 -14.53 -7.66
C THR A 70 -4.38 -13.62 -8.81
N CYS A 71 -5.15 -12.57 -9.13
CA CYS A 71 -4.79 -11.64 -10.19
C CYS A 71 -3.56 -10.80 -9.82
N HIS A 72 -2.48 -10.93 -10.60
CA HIS A 72 -1.22 -10.24 -10.37
C HIS A 72 -1.37 -8.70 -10.35
N ILE A 73 -2.12 -8.14 -11.31
CA ILE A 73 -2.33 -6.69 -11.41
C ILE A 73 -3.09 -6.17 -10.19
N CYS A 74 -4.13 -6.88 -9.76
CA CYS A 74 -4.89 -6.55 -8.55
C CYS A 74 -4.05 -6.65 -7.27
N GLN A 75 -3.13 -7.61 -7.19
CA GLN A 75 -2.24 -7.75 -6.04
C GLN A 75 -1.21 -6.62 -5.95
N LEU A 76 -0.70 -6.15 -7.09
CA LEU A 76 0.27 -5.05 -7.15
C LEU A 76 -0.37 -3.67 -6.94
N THR A 77 -1.55 -3.45 -7.51
CA THR A 77 -2.22 -2.12 -7.52
C THR A 77 -3.31 -1.97 -6.47
N GLY A 78 -3.79 -3.10 -5.92
CA GLY A 78 -4.87 -3.14 -4.96
C GLY A 78 -4.49 -2.43 -3.67
N LYS A 79 -5.45 -1.70 -3.09
CA LYS A 79 -5.31 -1.19 -1.73
C LYS A 79 -5.13 -2.38 -0.79
N VAL A 80 -4.18 -2.27 0.12
CA VAL A 80 -3.97 -3.27 1.18
C VAL A 80 -5.26 -3.34 2.00
N ASN A 81 -6.07 -4.37 1.77
CA ASN A 81 -7.33 -4.59 2.53
C ASN A 81 -7.05 -5.02 3.98
N GLN A 82 -5.78 -5.24 4.32
CA GLN A 82 -5.34 -5.49 5.67
C GLN A 82 -4.88 -4.17 6.27
N THR A 83 -5.54 -3.76 7.36
CA THR A 83 -4.97 -2.76 8.27
C THR A 83 -3.66 -3.35 8.78
N VAL A 84 -2.52 -2.94 8.20
CA VAL A 84 -1.21 -3.31 8.73
C VAL A 84 -1.17 -2.71 10.14
N PRO A 85 -1.12 -3.55 11.20
CA PRO A 85 -1.04 -3.01 12.55
C PRO A 85 0.21 -2.15 12.62
N ARG A 86 0.08 -0.92 13.13
CA ARG A 86 1.25 -0.08 13.35
C ARG A 86 2.18 -0.86 14.28
N ALA A 87 3.43 -1.02 13.87
CA ALA A 87 4.44 -1.59 14.75
C ALA A 87 4.44 -0.78 16.06
N PRO A 88 4.51 -1.43 17.23
CA PRO A 88 4.59 -0.72 18.49
C PRO A 88 5.83 0.17 18.47
N LEU A 89 5.70 1.39 18.99
CA LEU A 89 6.85 2.28 19.17
C LEU A 89 7.77 1.66 20.23
N CYS A 90 8.97 1.27 19.84
CA CYS A 90 10.00 0.84 20.77
C CYS A 90 10.70 2.08 21.34
N PRO A 91 10.61 2.35 22.65
CA PRO A 91 11.35 3.46 23.25
C PRO A 91 12.85 3.22 23.09
N ILE A 92 13.58 4.29 22.79
CA ILE A 92 15.03 4.27 22.73
C ILE A 92 15.55 4.08 24.16
N PRO A 93 16.40 3.09 24.45
CA PRO A 93 16.90 2.87 25.80
C PRO A 93 17.73 4.05 26.27
N VAL A 94 17.57 4.43 27.55
CA VAL A 94 18.34 5.49 28.19
C VAL A 94 19.82 5.11 28.17
N VAL A 95 20.64 5.97 27.58
CA VAL A 95 22.10 5.85 27.60
C VAL A 95 22.65 6.41 28.90
N GLY A 96 23.66 5.74 29.45
CA GLY A 96 24.28 6.12 30.73
C GLY A 96 25.38 7.17 30.55
N GLU A 97 26.01 7.20 29.37
CA GLU A 97 27.19 8.01 29.12
C GLU A 97 27.00 8.99 27.95
N PRO A 98 27.58 10.20 28.01
CA PRO A 98 27.65 11.11 26.87
C PRO A 98 28.29 10.43 25.65
N PHE A 99 27.75 10.69 24.46
CA PHE A 99 28.22 10.16 23.18
C PHE A 99 28.10 8.64 22.97
N GLU A 100 27.51 7.90 23.90
CA GLU A 100 27.19 6.47 23.73
C GLU A 100 26.25 6.24 22.52
N ARG A 101 25.34 7.19 22.28
CA ARG A 101 24.45 7.19 21.10
C ARG A 101 24.34 8.59 20.51
N VAL A 102 24.66 8.69 19.22
CA VAL A 102 24.57 9.92 18.43
C VAL A 102 23.57 9.72 17.29
N ILE A 103 22.63 10.64 17.16
CA ILE A 103 21.63 10.69 16.08
C ILE A 103 22.10 11.76 15.10
N ILE A 104 22.27 11.38 13.83
CA ILE A 104 22.67 12.28 12.76
C ILE A 104 21.55 12.32 11.73
N ASP A 105 21.12 13.53 11.38
CA ASP A 105 20.10 13.75 10.35
C ASP A 105 20.50 14.90 9.43
N CYS A 106 20.03 14.86 8.19
CA CYS A 106 20.33 15.84 7.15
C CYS A 106 19.03 16.43 6.61
N VAL A 107 18.82 17.71 6.86
CA VAL A 107 17.62 18.42 6.44
C VAL A 107 17.89 19.18 5.14
N GLY A 108 17.12 18.87 4.11
CA GLY A 108 17.10 19.65 2.87
C GLY A 108 16.47 18.93 1.67
N PRO A 109 16.50 19.56 0.49
CA PRO A 109 17.16 20.84 0.19
C PRO A 109 16.37 22.07 0.70
N LEU A 110 17.09 23.03 1.27
CA LEU A 110 16.59 24.32 1.75
C LEU A 110 17.00 25.45 0.78
N PRO A 111 16.38 26.64 0.88
CA PRO A 111 16.79 27.82 0.12
C PRO A 111 18.30 28.08 0.26
N LYS A 112 18.96 28.36 -0.87
CA LYS A 112 20.40 28.63 -0.90
C LYS A 112 20.73 29.82 -0.01
N THR A 113 21.61 29.57 0.96
CA THR A 113 22.25 30.66 1.71
C THR A 113 23.21 31.45 0.82
N ARG A 114 23.64 32.63 1.25
CA ARG A 114 24.62 33.46 0.53
C ARG A 114 25.96 32.74 0.28
N SER A 115 26.33 31.80 1.14
CA SER A 115 27.54 30.97 1.00
C SER A 115 27.29 29.64 0.26
N GLY A 116 26.12 29.48 -0.36
CA GLY A 116 25.80 28.34 -1.23
C GLY A 116 25.26 27.09 -0.52
N ASN A 117 25.14 27.08 0.80
CA ASN A 117 24.62 25.92 1.54
C ASN A 117 23.12 25.74 1.33
N GLN A 118 22.69 24.48 1.21
CA GLN A 118 21.28 24.07 1.07
C GLN A 118 20.86 22.98 2.06
N PHE A 119 21.78 22.50 2.89
CA PHE A 119 21.53 21.39 3.80
C PHE A 119 22.03 21.72 5.20
N LEU A 120 21.29 21.27 6.21
CA LEU A 120 21.67 21.34 7.61
C LEU A 120 21.99 19.93 8.11
N LEU A 121 23.11 19.77 8.82
CA LEU A 121 23.46 18.52 9.48
C LEU A 121 23.17 18.65 10.96
N THR A 122 22.16 17.94 11.44
CA THR A 122 21.82 17.91 12.87
C THR A 122 22.51 16.73 13.53
N ILE A 123 23.18 16.97 14.67
CA ILE A 123 23.90 15.95 15.43
C ILE A 123 23.43 16.03 16.88
N MET A 124 22.73 15.00 17.35
CA MET A 124 22.15 14.97 18.69
C MET A 124 22.75 13.83 19.50
N CYS A 125 23.20 14.12 20.72
CA CYS A 125 23.56 13.10 21.69
C CYS A 125 22.31 12.63 22.41
N SER A 126 22.08 11.33 22.54
CA SER A 126 20.87 10.83 23.23
C SER A 126 20.90 11.08 24.74
N ALA A 127 22.07 11.33 25.32
CA ALA A 127 22.26 11.55 26.76
C ALA A 127 22.10 13.03 27.21
N ASN A 128 22.17 14.00 26.29
CA ASN A 128 22.21 15.43 26.60
C ASN A 128 21.57 16.26 25.47
N ASN A 129 21.04 17.45 25.78
CA ASN A 129 20.29 18.35 24.88
C ASN A 129 20.82 18.47 23.43
N VAL A 130 19.87 18.64 22.49
CA VAL A 130 20.05 18.79 21.03
C VAL A 130 21.02 19.92 20.66
N GLN A 131 21.96 19.64 19.74
CA GLN A 131 22.81 20.66 19.10
C GLN A 131 22.66 20.60 17.56
N CYS A 132 22.33 21.74 16.95
CA CYS A 132 22.16 21.85 15.49
C CYS A 132 23.38 22.57 14.88
N TYR A 133 23.93 22.03 13.79
CA TYR A 133 25.09 22.60 13.11
C TYR A 133 24.80 22.86 11.62
N SER A 134 25.27 24.00 11.10
CA SER A 134 25.33 24.24 9.66
C SER A 134 26.52 23.49 9.06
N THR A 135 26.35 22.93 7.87
CA THR A 135 27.32 22.07 7.17
C THR A 135 28.71 22.69 7.02
N GLN A 136 28.83 24.03 6.97
CA GLN A 136 30.13 24.73 6.94
C GLN A 136 30.80 24.92 8.31
N ARG A 137 30.09 24.76 9.45
CA ARG A 137 30.63 24.99 10.81
C ARG A 137 31.07 23.72 11.55
N LEU A 138 30.88 22.54 10.95
CA LEU A 138 31.11 21.25 11.60
C LEU A 138 32.57 21.01 12.04
N PHE A 139 33.55 21.68 11.42
CA PHE A 139 34.96 21.42 11.74
C PHE A 139 35.47 22.10 13.02
N LEU A 140 34.82 23.15 13.52
CA LEU A 140 35.39 23.95 14.62
C LEU A 140 34.67 23.78 15.96
N SER A 141 33.36 23.51 16.00
CA SER A 141 32.63 23.50 17.27
C SER A 141 32.64 22.15 18.01
N VAL A 142 32.72 21.02 17.29
CA VAL A 142 32.74 19.69 17.93
C VAL A 142 34.09 19.43 18.62
N LEU A 143 35.20 19.88 18.03
CA LEU A 143 36.54 19.73 18.60
C LEU A 143 36.78 20.59 19.85
N TYR A 144 36.17 21.78 19.95
CA TYR A 144 36.36 22.65 21.13
C TYR A 144 35.65 22.15 22.39
N ARG A 145 34.56 21.37 22.27
CA ARG A 145 33.89 20.76 23.44
C ARG A 145 34.45 19.40 23.84
N LEU A 146 35.14 18.69 22.93
CA LEU A 146 35.82 17.43 23.22
C LEU A 146 37.18 17.61 23.92
N ARG A 147 37.67 18.84 24.08
CA ARG A 147 38.98 19.15 24.68
C ARG A 147 38.92 19.71 26.10
N LEU A 148 37.74 19.66 26.74
CA LEU A 148 37.49 20.18 28.10
C LEU A 148 36.93 19.12 29.07
N TRP A 149 37.19 17.84 28.79
CA TRP A 149 37.10 16.74 29.76
C TRP A 149 38.41 15.97 29.74
#